data_AF-A0A645HK73-F1
#
_entry.id   AF-A0A645HK73-F1
#
_cell.length_a   1.000
_cell.length_b   1.000
_cell.length_c   1.000
_cell.angle_alpha   90.00
_cell.angle_beta   90.00
_cell.angle_gamma   90.00
#
_symmetry.space_group_name_H-M   'P 1'
#
loop_
_entity.id
_entity.type
_entity.pdbx_description
1 polymer ?
#
loop_
_entity_poly.entity_id
_entity_poly.type
_entity_poly.pdbx_seq_one_letter_code
_entity_poly.pdbx_strand_id
1 'polypeptide(L)'
;MAHLAGVMAAHTNLPVIGIPIKSSALDGMDALLSTVQMPEGIPVATVAINGAGNAAILAAQILALGDEALAGRLAERCKAMERAVLEKDRSVKQRYQ
;
A
#
# COMPACT_ATOMS: atom_id res chain seq x y z
N MET A 1 12.57 12.63 -2.95
CA MET A 1 11.37 11.91 -3.44
C MET A 1 10.09 12.27 -2.67
N ALA A 2 10.14 13.03 -1.57
CA ALA A 2 8.95 13.42 -0.81
C ALA A 2 8.02 14.43 -1.51
N HIS A 3 8.57 15.41 -2.24
CA HIS A 3 7.76 16.43 -2.93
C HIS A 3 7.06 15.92 -4.18
N LEU A 4 7.48 14.78 -4.75
CA LEU A 4 6.92 14.29 -6.01
C LEU A 4 5.44 13.93 -5.87
N ALA A 5 5.06 13.24 -4.79
CA ALA A 5 3.67 12.88 -4.55
C ALA A 5 2.78 14.12 -4.39
N GLY A 6 3.25 15.13 -3.65
CA GLY A 6 2.53 16.39 -3.48
C GLY A 6 2.40 17.20 -4.77
N VAL A 7 3.47 17.28 -5.58
CA VAL A 7 3.43 17.95 -6.88
C VAL A 7 2.45 17.25 -7.82
N MET A 8 2.50 15.92 -7.90
CA MET A 8 1.56 15.16 -8.73
C MET A 8 0.11 15.39 -8.29
N ALA A 9 -0.17 15.32 -6.98
CA ALA A 9 -1.51 15.55 -6.44
C ALA A 9 -2.04 16.96 -6.69
N ALA A 10 -1.17 17.97 -6.73
CA ALA A 10 -1.56 19.34 -7.07
C ALA A 10 -1.93 19.54 -8.55
N HIS A 11 -1.53 18.62 -9.44
CA HIS A 11 -1.71 18.73 -10.89
C HIS A 11 -2.70 17.72 -11.49
N THR A 12 -3.41 16.95 -10.66
CA THR A 12 -4.39 15.95 -11.13
C THR A 12 -5.60 15.89 -10.21
N ASN A 13 -6.74 15.50 -10.77
CA ASN A 13 -7.95 15.15 -10.01
C ASN A 13 -8.04 13.63 -9.74
N LEU A 14 -7.09 12.84 -10.23
CA LEU A 14 -7.03 11.41 -9.99
C LEU A 14 -6.43 11.09 -8.61
N PRO A 15 -6.79 9.95 -7.99
CA PRO A 15 -6.17 9.52 -6.74
C PRO A 15 -4.65 9.36 -6.87
N VAL A 16 -3.90 9.90 -5.91
CA VAL A 16 -2.43 9.76 -5.84
C VAL A 16 -2.06 8.90 -4.63
N ILE A 17 -1.25 7.87 -4.87
CA ILE A 17 -0.73 6.97 -3.83
C ILE A 17 0.75 7.28 -3.60
N GLY A 18 1.09 7.64 -2.36
CA GLY A 18 2.46 7.97 -1.96
C GLY A 18 3.16 6.77 -1.33
N ILE A 19 4.38 6.46 -1.80
CA ILE A 19 5.24 5.41 -1.21
C ILE A 19 6.46 6.10 -0.58
N PRO A 20 6.52 6.18 0.76
CA PRO A 20 7.70 6.69 1.43
C PRO A 20 8.88 5.75 1.20
N ILE A 21 10.00 6.25 0.67
CA ILE A 21 11.21 5.45 0.49
C ILE A 21 12.15 5.69 1.66
N LYS A 22 12.61 4.61 2.27
CA LYS A 22 13.53 4.67 3.42
C LYS A 22 14.78 5.48 3.08
N SER A 23 15.04 6.53 3.86
CA SER A 23 16.29 7.31 3.80
C SER A 23 17.28 6.81 4.84
N SER A 24 18.56 7.14 4.66
CA SER A 24 19.66 6.74 5.56
C SER A 24 19.64 7.47 6.91
N ALA A 25 18.98 8.63 7.01
CA ALA A 25 19.11 9.51 8.17
C ALA A 25 18.12 9.18 9.30
N LEU A 26 16.90 8.75 8.98
CA LEU A 26 15.81 8.58 9.96
C LEU A 26 14.93 7.35 9.70
N ASP A 27 15.50 6.30 9.12
CA ASP A 27 14.80 5.03 8.81
C ASP A 27 13.50 5.21 7.98
N GLY A 28 13.42 6.29 7.22
CA GLY A 28 12.25 6.65 6.41
C GLY A 28 11.14 7.42 7.13
N MET A 29 11.31 7.81 8.40
CA MET A 29 10.34 8.66 9.11
C MET A 29 10.20 10.04 8.47
N ASP A 30 11.32 10.63 8.03
CA ASP A 30 11.35 11.85 7.23
C ASP A 30 10.54 11.72 5.95
N ALA A 31 10.71 10.61 5.22
CA ALA A 31 9.98 10.33 4.00
C ALA A 31 8.49 10.11 4.28
N LEU A 32 8.15 9.40 5.36
CA LEU A 32 6.76 9.15 5.77
C LEU A 32 6.05 10.46 6.08
N LEU A 33 6.60 11.26 6.98
CA LEU A 33 6.03 12.55 7.38
C LEU A 33 5.89 13.48 6.18
N SER A 34 6.90 13.54 5.31
CA SER A 34 6.85 14.43 4.15
C SER A 34 5.88 13.98 3.05
N THR A 35 5.40 12.72 3.07
CA THR A 35 4.42 12.20 2.12
C THR A 35 2.99 12.26 2.68
N VAL A 36 2.83 12.04 3.98
CA VAL A 36 1.51 12.00 4.64
C VAL A 36 1.01 13.39 5.07
N GLN A 37 1.91 14.31 5.40
CA GLN A 37 1.56 15.66 5.89
C GLN A 37 1.21 16.59 4.73
N MET A 38 0.08 16.32 4.08
CA MET A 38 -0.44 17.14 3.00
C MET A 38 -1.36 18.26 3.51
N PRO A 39 -1.35 19.46 2.90
CA PRO A 39 -2.29 20.51 3.23
C PRO A 39 -3.72 20.14 2.81
N GLU A 40 -4.69 20.86 3.38
CA GLU A 40 -6.10 20.72 3.02
C GLU A 40 -6.32 20.93 1.51
N GLY A 41 -7.16 20.08 0.91
CA GLY A 41 -7.51 20.15 -0.52
C GLY A 41 -6.59 19.38 -1.46
N ILE A 42 -5.43 18.88 -1.01
CA ILE A 42 -4.47 18.12 -1.86
C ILE A 42 -4.15 16.76 -1.21
N PRO A 43 -5.09 15.80 -1.19
CA PRO A 43 -4.89 14.54 -0.47
C PRO A 43 -3.90 13.60 -1.19
N VAL A 44 -3.13 12.84 -0.40
CA VAL A 44 -2.28 11.73 -0.87
C VAL A 44 -2.54 10.49 -0.01
N ALA A 45 -2.84 9.35 -0.65
CA ALA A 45 -2.99 8.08 0.04
C ALA A 45 -1.61 7.48 0.32
N THR A 46 -1.08 7.72 1.53
CA THR A 46 0.26 7.26 1.90
C THR A 46 0.24 5.82 2.43
N VAL A 47 1.10 4.95 1.89
CA VAL A 47 1.29 3.57 2.37
C VAL A 47 2.53 3.45 3.26
N ALA A 48 2.79 2.24 3.77
CA ALA A 48 3.97 1.94 4.57
C ALA A 48 5.30 2.31 3.87
N ILE A 49 6.34 2.57 4.66
CA ILE A 49 7.70 2.80 4.15
C ILE A 49 8.16 1.59 3.33
N ASN A 50 8.69 1.85 2.13
CA ASN A 50 9.02 0.84 1.11
C ASN A 50 7.84 -0.08 0.73
N GLY A 51 6.60 0.36 0.97
CA GLY A 51 5.38 -0.42 0.80
C GLY A 51 4.87 -0.50 -0.64
N ALA A 52 5.76 -0.65 -1.63
CA ALA A 52 5.37 -0.66 -3.05
C ALA A 52 4.31 -1.75 -3.38
N GLY A 53 4.41 -2.91 -2.73
CA GLY A 53 3.39 -3.97 -2.85
C GLY A 53 2.01 -3.51 -2.37
N ASN A 54 1.94 -2.79 -1.24
CA ASN A 54 0.68 -2.25 -0.73
C ASN A 54 0.12 -1.14 -1.62
N ALA A 55 0.97 -0.29 -2.19
CA ALA A 55 0.54 0.71 -3.15
C ALA A 55 -0.08 0.07 -4.42
N ALA A 56 0.53 -0.99 -4.95
CA ALA A 56 -0.03 -1.72 -6.09
C ALA A 56 -1.40 -2.35 -5.77
N ILE A 57 -1.55 -2.91 -4.55
CA ILE A 57 -2.84 -3.46 -4.11
C ILE A 57 -3.88 -2.37 -3.90
N LEU A 58 -3.52 -1.25 -3.29
CA LEU A 58 -4.44 -0.12 -3.11
C LEU A 58 -4.90 0.44 -4.46
N ALA A 59 -3.98 0.59 -5.42
CA ALA A 59 -4.33 0.97 -6.79
C ALA A 59 -5.30 -0.03 -7.42
N ALA A 60 -5.03 -1.34 -7.29
CA ALA A 60 -5.93 -2.38 -7.79
C ALA A 60 -7.31 -2.33 -7.11
N GLN A 61 -7.38 -2.05 -5.80
CA GLN A 61 -8.65 -1.90 -5.06
C GLN A 61 -9.46 -0.71 -5.56
N ILE A 62 -8.81 0.42 -5.86
CA ILE A 62 -9.48 1.60 -6.44
C ILE A 62 -10.02 1.25 -7.83
N LEU A 63 -9.23 0.60 -8.69
CA LEU A 63 -9.64 0.21 -10.04
C LEU A 63 -10.76 -0.84 -10.03
N ALA A 64 -10.74 -1.78 -9.08
CA ALA A 64 -11.73 -2.83 -8.95
C ALA A 64 -13.15 -2.33 -8.69
N LEU A 65 -13.33 -1.07 -8.25
CA LEU A 65 -14.65 -0.45 -8.13
C LEU A 65 -15.39 -0.37 -9.48
N GLY A 66 -14.65 -0.35 -10.60
CA GLY A 66 -15.20 -0.35 -11.96
C GLY A 66 -14.85 -1.60 -12.78
N ASP A 67 -14.19 -2.60 -12.19
CA ASP A 67 -13.73 -3.81 -12.87
C ASP A 67 -14.03 -5.05 -12.02
N GLU A 68 -15.13 -5.73 -12.35
CA GLU A 68 -15.59 -6.94 -11.65
C GLU A 68 -14.60 -8.11 -11.74
N ALA A 69 -13.88 -8.24 -12.87
CA ALA A 69 -12.90 -9.30 -13.03
C ALA A 69 -11.70 -9.05 -12.09
N LEU A 70 -11.25 -7.81 -11.97
CA LEU A 70 -10.21 -7.43 -11.02
C LEU A 70 -10.68 -7.59 -9.57
N ALA A 71 -11.94 -7.23 -9.26
CA ALA A 71 -12.53 -7.46 -7.94
C ALA A 71 -12.52 -8.95 -7.57
N GLY A 72 -12.91 -9.84 -8.49
CA GLY A 72 -12.84 -11.28 -8.31
C GLY A 72 -11.42 -11.79 -8.03
N ARG A 73 -10.43 -11.28 -8.77
CA ARG A 73 -9.00 -11.61 -8.55
C ARG A 73 -8.51 -11.17 -7.18
N LEU A 74 -8.92 -9.99 -6.70
CA LEU A 74 -8.60 -9.52 -5.35
C LEU A 74 -9.24 -10.39 -4.26
N ALA A 75 -10.49 -10.81 -4.45
CA ALA A 75 -11.18 -11.71 -3.52
C ALA A 75 -10.47 -13.07 -3.41
N GLU A 76 -10.07 -13.66 -4.54
CA GLU A 76 -9.30 -14.91 -4.54
C GLU A 76 -7.92 -14.75 -3.90
N ARG A 77 -7.27 -13.60 -4.08
CA ARG A 77 -6.01 -13.28 -3.39
C ARG A 77 -6.19 -13.29 -1.87
N CYS A 78 -7.27 -12.70 -1.35
CA CYS A 78 -7.58 -12.71 0.08
C CYS A 78 -7.77 -14.15 0.61
N LYS A 79 -8.56 -14.98 -0.10
CA LYS A 79 -8.74 -16.40 0.26
C LYS A 79 -7.42 -17.19 0.20
N ALA A 80 -6.54 -16.87 -0.74
CA ALA A 80 -5.23 -17.51 -0.84
C ALA A 80 -4.32 -17.12 0.35
N MET A 81 -4.35 -15.85 0.77
CA MET A 81 -3.62 -15.39 1.95
C MET A 81 -4.09 -16.08 3.23
N GLU A 82 -5.41 -16.19 3.43
CA GLU A 82 -5.98 -16.90 4.58
C GLU A 82 -5.51 -18.36 4.63
N ARG A 83 -5.62 -19.08 3.50
CA ARG A 83 -5.14 -20.46 3.37
C ARG A 83 -3.65 -20.58 3.72
N ALA A 84 -2.82 -19.66 3.23
CA ALA A 84 -1.39 -19.67 3.50
C ALA A 84 -1.05 -19.43 4.99
N VAL A 85 -1.82 -18.59 5.69
CA VAL A 85 -1.64 -18.37 7.14
C VAL A 85 -2.02 -19.63 7.93
N LEU A 86 -3.15 -20.26 7.59
CA LEU A 86 -3.60 -21.49 8.26
C LEU A 86 -2.61 -22.65 8.06
N GLU A 87 -2.03 -22.77 6.86
CA GLU A 87 -1.01 -23.77 6.56
C GLU A 87 0.28 -23.53 7.36
N LYS A 88 0.73 -22.27 7.42
CA LYS A 88 1.89 -21.90 8.24
C LYS A 88 1.66 -22.19 9.72
N ASP A 89 0.48 -21.85 10.26
CA ASP A 89 0.13 -22.14 11.66
C ASP A 89 0.22 -23.65 11.98
N ARG A 90 -0.30 -24.51 11.08
CA ARG A 90 -0.16 -25.97 11.23
C ARG A 90 1.30 -26.42 11.22
N SER A 91 2.11 -25.91 10.29
CA SER A 91 3.52 -26.29 10.20
C SER A 91 4.32 -25.86 11.43
N VAL A 92 4.01 -24.69 12.01
CA VAL A 92 4.63 -24.20 13.24
C VAL A 92 4.24 -25.12 14.40
N LYS A 93 2.95 -25.45 14.56
CA LYS A 93 2.49 -26.38 15.60
C LYS A 93 3.19 -27.74 15.54
N GLN A 94 3.37 -28.30 14.34
CA GLN A 94 4.08 -29.59 14.16
C GLN A 94 5.58 -29.52 14.45
N ARG A 95 6.21 -28.34 14.37
CA ARG A 95 7.64 -28.19 14.59
C ARG A 95 8.01 -27.97 16.06
N TYR A 96 7.05 -27.57 16.88
CA TYR A 96 7.23 -27.23 18.29
C TYR A 96 6.34 -28.07 19.24
N GLN A 97 5.71 -29.13 18.72
CA GLN A 97 5.08 -30.22 19.47
C GLN A 97 5.86 -31.51 19.21
#